data_AF-A0A258D3R0-F1
#
_entry.id   AF-A0A258D3R0-F1
#
_cell.length_a   1.000
_cell.length_b   1.000
_cell.length_c   1.000
_cell.angle_alpha   90.00
_cell.angle_beta   90.00
_cell.angle_gamma   90.00
#
_symmetry.space_group_name_H-M   'P 1'
#
loop_
_entity.id
_entity.type
_entity.pdbx_description
1 polymer ?
#
loop_
_entity_poly.entity_id
_entity_poly.type
_entity_poly.pdbx_seq_one_letter_code
_entity_poly.pdbx_strand_id
1 'polypeptide(L)'
;MRDLSVEEGVRIFLTGGMAMGIMSGLTYEEGTISLEAGDTLFLYTDGISEAMDMEGREFTVERLLESLGASHRQSLDIVVTSVTDAVSRFVGDAPQHDDMTYLVVRYKGSPDTIDSGNMGVLQHSAAAA
;
A
#
# COMPACT_ATOMS: atom_id res chain seq x y z
N MET A 1 17.00 2.74 -6.29
CA MET A 1 15.58 3.14 -6.12
C MET A 1 15.33 4.49 -6.77
N ARG A 2 14.31 4.59 -7.64
CA ARG A 2 13.85 5.85 -8.25
C ARG A 2 12.62 6.34 -7.47
N ASP A 3 12.63 7.61 -7.10
CA ASP A 3 11.46 8.32 -6.55
C ASP A 3 10.77 9.04 -7.71
N LEU A 4 9.57 8.57 -8.05
CA LEU A 4 8.70 9.16 -9.06
C LEU A 4 7.60 9.92 -8.33
N SER A 5 8.00 10.94 -7.57
CA SER A 5 7.08 11.82 -6.85
C SER A 5 6.06 12.41 -7.81
N VAL A 6 4.78 12.21 -7.48
CA VAL A 6 3.65 12.80 -8.17
C VAL A 6 3.18 13.99 -7.34
N GLU A 7 2.58 15.01 -7.95
CA GLU A 7 1.87 16.03 -7.16
C GLU A 7 0.71 15.36 -6.39
N GLU A 8 0.32 15.91 -5.22
CA GLU A 8 -0.68 15.36 -4.28
C GLU A 8 -0.21 14.23 -3.34
N GLY A 9 0.89 14.40 -2.58
CA GLY A 9 1.12 13.62 -1.36
C GLY A 9 1.33 12.10 -1.51
N VAL A 10 1.37 11.59 -2.73
CA VAL A 10 1.64 10.18 -3.09
C VAL A 10 2.98 10.11 -3.80
N ARG A 11 3.81 9.14 -3.41
CA ARG A 11 5.13 8.90 -4.01
C ARG A 11 5.23 7.46 -4.48
N ILE A 12 5.76 7.26 -5.68
CA ILE A 12 6.04 5.92 -6.21
C ILE A 12 7.54 5.66 -6.07
N PHE A 13 7.87 4.50 -5.49
CA PHE A 13 9.24 4.01 -5.38
C PHE A 13 9.42 2.76 -6.24
N LEU A 14 10.39 2.80 -7.15
CA LEU A 14 10.72 1.65 -8.00
C LEU A 14 12.17 1.22 -7.83
N THR A 15 12.36 -0.07 -7.59
CA THR A 15 13.63 -0.78 -7.75
C THR A 15 13.52 -1.58 -9.05
N GLY A 16 14.43 -1.32 -10.00
CA GLY A 16 14.46 -2.07 -11.24
C GLY A 16 15.03 -3.48 -11.03
N GLY A 17 15.13 -4.24 -12.12
CA GLY A 17 15.76 -5.55 -12.09
C GLY A 17 15.03 -6.56 -12.96
N MET A 18 15.58 -7.76 -13.07
CA MET A 18 14.92 -8.88 -13.74
C MET A 18 14.02 -9.63 -12.78
N ALA A 19 13.00 -10.31 -13.32
CA ALA A 19 12.15 -11.19 -12.53
C ALA A 19 12.96 -12.25 -11.78
N MET A 20 12.48 -12.61 -10.59
CA MET A 20 13.07 -13.64 -9.75
C MET A 20 13.20 -14.97 -10.49
N GLY A 21 14.37 -15.61 -10.41
CA GLY A 21 14.58 -16.96 -10.93
C GLY A 21 14.93 -17.09 -12.42
N ILE A 22 15.01 -15.98 -13.17
CA ILE A 22 15.37 -16.01 -14.61
C ILE A 22 16.83 -16.41 -14.84
N MET A 23 17.75 -15.98 -13.96
CA MET A 23 19.16 -16.35 -14.02
C MET A 23 19.70 -16.62 -12.61
N SER A 24 20.53 -17.65 -12.49
CA SER A 24 21.26 -17.92 -11.25
C SER A 24 22.33 -16.84 -11.00
N GLY A 25 22.55 -16.49 -9.73
CA GLY A 25 23.54 -15.48 -9.34
C GLY A 25 23.14 -14.03 -9.62
N LEU A 26 21.87 -13.75 -9.95
CA LEU A 26 21.38 -12.38 -10.04
C LEU A 26 21.45 -11.68 -8.67
N THR A 27 22.00 -10.47 -8.67
CA THR A 27 21.93 -9.56 -7.53
C THR A 27 20.75 -8.62 -7.77
N TYR A 28 19.89 -8.48 -6.77
CA TYR A 28 18.72 -7.60 -6.84
C TYR A 28 19.06 -6.23 -6.29
N GLU A 29 18.50 -5.19 -6.91
CA GLU A 29 18.58 -3.85 -6.35
C GLU A 29 17.60 -3.73 -5.19
N GLU A 30 18.07 -3.17 -4.08
CA GLU A 30 17.25 -2.87 -2.92
C GLU A 30 16.98 -1.36 -2.83
N GLY A 31 15.83 -1.03 -2.25
CA GLY A 31 15.41 0.34 -1.95
C GLY A 31 14.97 0.42 -0.50
N THR A 32 15.22 1.57 0.13
CA THR A 32 14.82 1.81 1.52
C THR A 32 14.13 3.16 1.61
N ILE A 33 12.99 3.17 2.28
CA ILE A 33 12.23 4.38 2.62
C ILE A 33 12.04 4.45 4.14
N SER A 34 12.02 5.65 4.68
CA SER A 34 11.62 5.91 6.07
C SER A 34 10.17 6.33 6.09
N LEU A 35 9.36 5.69 6.93
CA LEU A 35 7.95 6.03 7.13
C LEU A 35 7.79 6.90 8.39
N GLU A 36 6.99 7.94 8.29
CA GLU A 36 6.51 8.73 9.42
C GLU A 36 5.17 8.19 9.95
N ALA A 37 4.86 8.49 11.21
CA ALA A 37 3.59 8.08 11.79
C ALA A 37 2.43 8.68 10.99
N GLY A 38 1.54 7.82 10.49
CA GLY A 38 0.44 8.19 9.61
C GLY A 38 0.66 7.82 8.15
N ASP A 39 1.89 7.57 7.72
CA ASP A 39 2.19 7.16 6.34
C ASP A 39 1.50 5.86 5.99
N THR A 40 1.02 5.80 4.74
CA THR A 40 0.34 4.63 4.18
C THR A 40 1.15 4.09 3.02
N LEU A 41 1.55 2.83 3.12
CA LEU A 41 2.18 2.07 2.04
C LEU A 41 1.12 1.27 1.29
N PHE A 42 1.07 1.45 -0.02
CA PHE A 42 0.23 0.68 -0.94
C PHE A 42 1.13 -0.12 -1.87
N LEU A 43 1.09 -1.44 -1.77
CA LEU A 43 1.85 -2.37 -2.61
C LEU A 43 0.87 -3.13 -3.50
N TYR A 44 1.20 -3.34 -4.77
CA TYR A 44 0.31 -4.00 -5.73
C TYR A 44 1.08 -4.78 -6.79
N THR A 45 0.40 -5.74 -7.43
CA THR A 45 0.86 -6.42 -8.64
C THR A 45 0.36 -5.69 -9.89
N ASP A 46 1.08 -5.84 -11.01
CA ASP A 46 0.70 -5.29 -12.32
C ASP A 46 -0.72 -5.64 -12.76
N GLY A 47 -1.27 -6.78 -12.36
CA GLY A 47 -2.68 -7.13 -12.58
C GLY A 47 -3.70 -6.05 -12.16
N ILE A 48 -3.36 -5.11 -11.27
CA ILE A 48 -4.17 -3.92 -10.97
C ILE A 48 -4.04 -2.84 -12.06
N SER A 49 -2.81 -2.44 -12.41
CA SER A 49 -2.58 -1.38 -13.39
C SER A 49 -2.87 -1.82 -14.83
N GLU A 50 -2.74 -3.11 -15.11
CA GLU A 50 -2.97 -3.73 -16.43
C GLU A 50 -4.38 -4.33 -16.55
N ALA A 51 -5.25 -4.13 -15.54
CA ALA A 51 -6.65 -4.53 -15.62
C ALA A 51 -7.31 -3.89 -16.85
N MET A 52 -7.96 -4.71 -17.68
CA MET A 52 -8.51 -4.29 -18.97
C MET A 52 -10.02 -4.07 -18.93
N ASP A 53 -10.49 -3.03 -19.62
CA ASP A 53 -11.91 -2.85 -19.91
C ASP A 53 -12.35 -3.68 -21.14
N MET A 54 -13.64 -3.55 -21.51
CA MET A 54 -14.24 -4.24 -22.65
C MET A 54 -13.60 -3.89 -24.00
N GLU A 55 -12.94 -2.74 -24.11
CA GLU A 55 -12.21 -2.31 -25.30
C GLU A 55 -10.73 -2.72 -25.27
N GLY A 56 -10.28 -3.43 -24.23
CA GLY A 56 -8.90 -3.84 -24.05
C GLY A 56 -7.95 -2.71 -23.64
N ARG A 57 -8.47 -1.64 -23.04
CA ARG A 57 -7.66 -0.53 -22.51
C ARG A 57 -7.31 -0.82 -21.05
N GLU A 58 -6.07 -0.52 -20.67
CA GLU A 58 -5.57 -0.70 -19.31
C GLU A 58 -6.11 0.37 -18.35
N PHE A 59 -6.27 -0.01 -17.07
CA PHE A 59 -6.63 0.90 -15.99
C PHE A 59 -5.55 1.95 -15.73
N THR A 60 -4.29 1.57 -15.89
CA THR A 60 -3.07 2.37 -15.73
C THR A 60 -2.73 2.81 -14.31
N VAL A 61 -1.46 3.17 -14.12
CA VAL A 61 -0.95 3.69 -12.84
C VAL A 61 -1.55 5.06 -12.52
N GLU A 62 -1.84 5.87 -13.52
CA GLU A 62 -2.42 7.20 -13.35
C GLU A 62 -3.81 7.14 -12.68
N ARG A 63 -4.69 6.21 -13.10
CA ARG A 63 -6.00 6.05 -12.44
C ARG A 63 -5.89 5.49 -11.04
N LEU A 64 -4.91 4.61 -10.80
CA LEU A 64 -4.61 4.13 -9.46
C LEU A 64 -4.22 5.31 -8.56
N LEU A 65 -3.34 6.18 -9.02
CA LEU A 65 -2.94 7.39 -8.29
C LEU A 65 -4.11 8.33 -8.03
N GLU A 66 -5.00 8.57 -9.00
CA GLU A 66 -6.23 9.36 -8.81
C GLU A 66 -7.10 8.76 -7.69
N SER A 67 -7.26 7.44 -7.66
CA SER A 67 -8.08 6.73 -6.66
C SER A 67 -7.48 6.77 -5.24
N LEU A 68 -6.14 6.82 -5.14
CA LEU A 68 -5.40 6.93 -3.89
C LEU A 68 -5.34 8.38 -3.39
N GLY A 69 -5.09 9.35 -4.29
CA GLY A 69 -5.02 10.77 -3.96
C GLY A 69 -6.29 11.27 -3.26
N ALA A 70 -7.47 10.83 -3.72
CA ALA A 70 -8.75 11.18 -3.13
C ALA A 70 -8.99 10.62 -1.71
N SER A 71 -8.28 9.56 -1.31
CA SER A 71 -8.58 8.77 -0.10
C SER A 71 -7.43 8.58 0.88
N HIS A 72 -6.19 8.94 0.53
CA HIS A 72 -4.97 8.56 1.28
C HIS A 72 -4.96 8.93 2.78
N ARG A 73 -5.67 10.00 3.18
CA ARG A 73 -5.79 10.45 4.59
C ARG A 73 -6.95 9.81 5.36
N GLN A 74 -7.79 9.03 4.70
CA GLN A 74 -8.98 8.41 5.28
C GLN A 74 -8.64 7.07 5.95
N SER A 75 -9.63 6.37 6.51
CA SER A 75 -9.42 5.02 7.05
C SER A 75 -8.94 4.06 5.97
N LEU A 76 -8.22 3.00 6.37
CA LEU A 76 -7.73 2.00 5.42
C LEU A 76 -8.85 1.33 4.65
N ASP A 77 -10.02 1.12 5.28
CA ASP A 77 -11.19 0.55 4.60
C ASP A 77 -11.67 1.44 3.44
N ILE A 78 -11.60 2.77 3.61
CA ILE A 78 -11.98 3.70 2.55
C ILE A 78 -10.91 3.71 1.44
N VAL A 79 -9.62 3.67 1.77
CA VAL A 79 -8.55 3.55 0.77
C VAL A 79 -8.74 2.29 -0.07
N VAL A 80 -8.95 1.15 0.59
CA VAL A 80 -9.21 -0.14 -0.07
C VAL A 80 -10.44 -0.05 -0.97
N THR A 81 -11.58 0.40 -0.43
CA THR A 81 -12.82 0.51 -1.19
C THR A 81 -12.68 1.45 -2.38
N SER A 82 -11.96 2.57 -2.24
CA SER A 82 -11.74 3.54 -3.32
C SER A 82 -11.03 2.90 -4.52
N VAL A 83 -9.98 2.11 -4.28
CA VAL A 83 -9.24 1.41 -5.33
C VAL A 83 -10.10 0.28 -5.92
N THR A 84 -10.73 -0.55 -5.08
CA THR A 84 -11.58 -1.67 -5.56
C THR A 84 -12.72 -1.16 -6.44
N ASP A 85 -13.42 -0.11 -6.01
CA ASP A 85 -14.51 0.50 -6.77
C ASP A 85 -14.02 1.12 -8.07
N ALA A 86 -12.87 1.80 -8.06
CA ALA A 86 -12.32 2.42 -9.25
C ALA A 86 -11.98 1.37 -10.32
N VAL A 87 -11.29 0.30 -9.94
CA VAL A 87 -10.96 -0.82 -10.85
C VAL A 87 -12.25 -1.51 -11.31
N SER A 88 -13.16 -1.85 -10.40
CA SER A 88 -14.42 -2.53 -10.74
C SER A 88 -15.28 -1.72 -11.72
N ARG A 89 -15.39 -0.40 -11.52
CA ARG A 89 -16.12 0.48 -12.45
C ARG A 89 -15.44 0.61 -13.80
N PHE A 90 -14.11 0.57 -13.84
CA PHE A 90 -13.35 0.65 -15.08
C PHE A 90 -13.48 -0.62 -15.92
N VAL A 91 -13.25 -1.80 -15.31
CA VAL A 91 -13.34 -3.08 -16.03
C VAL A 91 -14.77 -3.41 -16.43
N GLY A 92 -15.76 -3.00 -15.63
CA GLY A 92 -17.17 -3.28 -15.87
C GLY A 92 -17.43 -4.79 -15.91
N ASP A 93 -18.01 -5.26 -17.01
CA ASP A 93 -18.30 -6.68 -17.24
C ASP A 93 -17.15 -7.43 -17.94
N ALA A 94 -15.98 -6.79 -18.14
CA ALA A 94 -14.84 -7.42 -18.78
C ALA A 94 -14.34 -8.63 -17.96
N PRO A 95 -13.96 -9.73 -18.62
CA PRO A 95 -13.36 -10.85 -17.92
C PRO A 95 -12.02 -10.44 -17.32
N GLN A 96 -11.74 -10.93 -16.10
CA GLN A 96 -10.45 -10.72 -15.47
C GLN A 96 -9.32 -11.32 -16.32
N HIS A 97 -8.28 -10.52 -16.57
CA HIS A 97 -7.15 -10.89 -17.42
C HIS A 97 -5.96 -11.46 -16.63
N ASP A 98 -5.74 -11.00 -15.39
CA ASP A 98 -4.62 -11.38 -14.54
C ASP A 98 -4.97 -11.33 -13.04
N ASP A 99 -4.11 -11.86 -12.17
CA ASP A 99 -4.29 -11.85 -10.71
C ASP A 99 -4.11 -10.44 -10.13
N MET A 100 -5.19 -9.90 -9.58
CA MET A 100 -5.21 -8.60 -8.92
C MET A 100 -4.89 -8.73 -7.43
N THR A 101 -3.71 -8.28 -7.01
CA THR A 101 -3.30 -8.32 -5.60
C THR A 101 -2.81 -6.94 -5.14
N TYR A 102 -3.23 -6.55 -3.94
CA TYR A 102 -2.65 -5.39 -3.25
C TYR A 102 -2.64 -5.57 -1.72
N LEU A 103 -1.74 -4.85 -1.06
CA LEU A 103 -1.58 -4.78 0.38
C LEU A 103 -1.51 -3.31 0.81
N VAL A 104 -2.29 -2.94 1.83
CA VAL A 104 -2.29 -1.59 2.39
C VAL A 104 -1.87 -1.63 3.84
N VAL A 105 -0.84 -0.86 4.19
CA VAL A 105 -0.29 -0.79 5.56
C VAL A 105 -0.21 0.65 5.99
N ARG A 106 -0.68 0.97 7.21
CA ARG A 106 -0.46 2.29 7.82
C ARG A 106 0.52 2.19 8.98
N TYR A 107 1.62 2.91 8.89
CA TYR A 107 2.56 3.02 10.00
C TYR A 107 1.96 3.92 11.09
N LYS A 108 1.87 3.41 12.31
CA LYS A 108 1.29 4.14 13.46
C LYS A 108 2.33 4.91 14.29
N GLY A 109 3.61 4.85 13.90
CA GLY A 109 4.71 5.29 14.74
C GLY A 109 5.14 4.22 15.73
N SER A 110 6.23 4.48 16.45
CA SER A 110 6.56 3.69 17.63
C SER A 110 5.48 3.95 18.68
N PRO A 111 5.01 2.95 19.44
CA PRO A 111 4.24 3.25 20.65
C PRO A 111 5.09 4.20 21.48
N ASP A 112 4.55 5.36 21.84
CA ASP A 112 5.25 6.34 22.66
C ASP A 112 5.95 5.58 23.79
N THR A 113 7.26 5.78 23.92
CA THR A 113 8.01 5.23 25.05
C THR A 113 7.25 5.69 26.28
N ILE A 114 6.69 4.75 27.05
CA ILE A 114 5.97 5.05 28.29
C ILE A 114 6.84 6.03 29.05
N ASP A 115 6.32 7.25 29.23
CA ASP A 115 6.98 8.29 29.98
C ASP A 115 7.34 7.69 31.35
N SER A 116 8.64 7.52 31.57
CA SER A 116 9.19 6.95 32.80
C SER A 116 8.90 7.84 34.02
N GLY A 117 8.27 9.01 33.81
CA GLY A 117 7.89 9.99 34.82
C GLY A 117 6.61 9.69 35.61
N ASN A 118 5.79 8.69 35.25
CA ASN A 118 4.59 8.39 36.05
C ASN A 118 4.31 6.89 36.17
N MET A 119 5.17 6.20 36.92
CA MET A 119 4.96 4.81 37.31
C MET A 119 3.90 4.73 38.42
N GLY A 120 2.63 4.92 38.04
CA GLY A 120 1.49 4.58 38.87
C GLY A 120 1.49 3.08 39.12
N VAL A 121 1.85 2.69 40.34
CA VAL A 121 1.87 1.29 40.79
C VAL A 121 0.47 0.67 40.59
N LEU A 122 0.31 -0.17 39.58
CA LEU A 122 -0.86 -1.02 39.46
C LEU A 122 -0.71 -2.17 40.47
N GLN A 123 -1.32 -2.00 41.65
CA GLN A 123 -1.49 -3.11 42.59
C GLN A 123 -2.47 -4.12 41.98
N HIS A 124 -1.96 -5.31 41.67
CA HIS A 124 -2.76 -6.48 41.36
C HIS A 124 -3.35 -7.02 42.67
N SER A 125 -4.64 -6.80 42.94
CA SER A 125 -5.34 -7.61 43.93
C SER A 125 -5.76 -8.93 43.28
N ALA A 126 -5.09 -10.00 43.68
CA ALA A 126 -5.54 -11.36 43.39
C ALA A 126 -6.83 -11.61 44.19
N ALA A 127 -7.97 -11.66 43.50
CA ALA A 127 -9.20 -12.22 44.06
C ALA A 127 -9.24 -13.71 43.69
N ALA A 128 -8.86 -14.55 44.65
CA ALA A 128 -9.21 -15.95 44.68
C ALA A 128 -10.53 -16.10 45.44
N ALA A 129 -11.57 -16.62 44.78
CA ALA A 129 -12.64 -17.45 45.32
C ALA A 129 -13.50 -17.97 44.16
#